data_AF-A0A443LR06-F1
#
_entry.id   AF-A0A443LR06-F1
#
_cell.length_a   1.000
_cell.length_b   1.000
_cell.length_c   1.000
_cell.angle_alpha   90.00
_cell.angle_beta   90.00
_cell.angle_gamma   90.00
#
_symmetry.space_group_name_H-M   'P 1'
#
loop_
_entity.id
_entity.type
_entity.pdbx_description
1 polymer ?
#
loop_
_entity_poly.entity_id
_entity_poly.type
_entity_poly.pdbx_seq_one_letter_code
_entity_poly.pdbx_strand_id
1 'polypeptide(L)'
;MGQYLAWMMMGVSAVALTACGGGRDSGPSRGRLMAPDKLNAAAFSASGLPSRFGDTAPHEWDGLVPALYSVHGIDAARYQGVIDWSTARNAGVSFAWLKATEGGDHIDPGFVTNAPGARSAGVPVGAYHFYYFCRTPEEQAKWFMQNVPHVPGDLPPVLDIEWNHQSSCKRKPDPLTVRSEMARFVNLLGDHYGTLPVIYTTPDFYADNDLGQMHGAEFWLRTVAAHPSERYPGEDWSFWQYTGTGVVPGVGGNVDINAFGGSPESWSRWLSARRQS
;
A
#
# COMPACT_ATOMS: atom_id res chain seq x y z
N MET A 1 -59.32 -27.76 -60.28
CA MET A 1 -59.07 -28.93 -61.16
C MET A 1 -57.59 -28.93 -61.50
N GLY A 2 -56.82 -29.86 -60.91
CA GLY A 2 -55.42 -30.22 -61.24
C GLY A 2 -54.33 -29.15 -61.03
N GLN A 3 -53.04 -29.46 -60.86
CA GLN A 3 -52.27 -30.64 -60.46
C GLN A 3 -50.81 -30.14 -60.27
N TYR A 4 -50.05 -30.84 -59.44
CA TYR A 4 -48.61 -30.76 -59.10
C TYR A 4 -47.62 -30.26 -60.17
N LEU A 5 -46.52 -29.60 -59.75
CA LEU A 5 -45.13 -30.12 -59.90
C LEU A 5 -44.08 -29.21 -59.21
N ALA A 6 -42.91 -29.79 -58.96
CA ALA A 6 -41.87 -29.34 -58.05
C ALA A 6 -40.53 -29.02 -58.75
N TRP A 7 -39.63 -28.39 -57.97
CA TRP A 7 -38.16 -28.28 -58.08
C TRP A 7 -37.52 -27.39 -59.15
N MET A 8 -36.79 -26.35 -58.72
CA MET A 8 -35.38 -26.17 -59.10
C MET A 8 -34.63 -25.28 -58.10
N MET A 9 -33.47 -25.78 -57.65
CA MET A 9 -32.48 -25.11 -56.81
C MET A 9 -31.81 -23.93 -57.53
N MET A 10 -31.55 -22.84 -56.83
CA MET A 10 -30.34 -22.04 -57.00
C MET A 10 -29.89 -21.50 -55.64
N GLY A 11 -28.74 -21.98 -55.18
CA GLY A 11 -28.07 -21.48 -53.99
C GLY A 11 -27.45 -20.11 -54.24
N VAL A 12 -27.61 -19.21 -53.28
CA VAL A 12 -26.81 -17.99 -53.19
C VAL A 12 -26.04 -18.05 -51.88
N SER A 13 -24.75 -18.34 -51.99
CA SER A 13 -23.77 -18.16 -50.93
C SER A 13 -23.60 -16.65 -50.68
N ALA A 14 -24.15 -16.15 -49.59
CA ALA A 14 -23.81 -14.84 -49.06
C ALA A 14 -22.78 -15.01 -47.94
N VAL A 15 -21.57 -14.53 -48.21
CA VAL A 15 -20.40 -14.52 -47.35
C VAL A 15 -20.74 -13.86 -46.00
N ALA A 16 -20.63 -14.62 -44.91
CA ALA A 16 -20.64 -14.08 -43.56
C ALA A 16 -19.35 -13.27 -43.34
N LEU A 17 -19.47 -11.96 -43.23
CA LEU A 17 -18.41 -11.10 -42.70
C LEU A 17 -18.28 -11.38 -41.20
N THR A 18 -17.34 -12.24 -40.85
CA THR A 18 -16.85 -12.42 -39.48
C THR A 18 -16.18 -11.13 -39.02
N ALA A 19 -16.91 -10.33 -38.25
CA ALA A 19 -16.34 -9.25 -37.48
C ALA A 19 -15.52 -9.85 -36.32
N CYS A 20 -14.23 -10.09 -36.56
CA CYS A 20 -13.25 -10.30 -35.50
C CYS A 20 -12.94 -8.96 -34.83
N GLY A 21 -13.87 -8.49 -33.99
CA GLY A 21 -13.70 -7.34 -33.11
C GLY A 21 -13.29 -7.78 -31.71
N GLY A 22 -12.15 -8.45 -31.58
CA GLY A 22 -11.54 -8.72 -30.28
C GLY A 22 -10.94 -7.44 -29.72
N GLY A 23 -11.78 -6.55 -29.21
CA GLY A 23 -11.34 -5.41 -28.40
C GLY A 23 -10.58 -5.95 -27.20
N ARG A 24 -9.27 -5.68 -27.13
CA ARG A 24 -8.55 -5.80 -25.86
C ARG A 24 -9.16 -4.74 -24.95
N ASP A 25 -9.89 -5.18 -23.93
CA ASP A 25 -10.22 -4.34 -22.78
C ASP A 25 -8.91 -3.80 -22.21
N SER A 26 -8.54 -2.59 -22.64
CA SER A 26 -7.43 -1.81 -22.12
C SER A 26 -7.91 -0.93 -20.95
N GLY A 27 -8.88 -1.47 -20.19
CA GLY A 27 -9.34 -0.88 -18.96
C GLY A 27 -8.32 -1.07 -17.83
N PRO A 28 -8.46 -0.31 -16.73
CA PRO A 28 -7.57 -0.43 -15.59
C PRO A 28 -7.49 -1.86 -15.05
N SER A 29 -6.29 -2.31 -14.71
CA SER A 29 -6.11 -3.62 -14.07
C SER A 29 -6.60 -3.53 -12.63
N ARG A 30 -7.76 -4.16 -12.37
CA ARG A 30 -8.27 -4.36 -11.01
C ARG A 30 -7.78 -5.70 -10.49
N GLY A 31 -6.92 -5.68 -9.48
CA GLY A 31 -6.53 -6.89 -8.78
C GLY A 31 -7.75 -7.59 -8.14
N ARG A 32 -7.60 -8.87 -7.81
CA ARG A 32 -8.52 -9.59 -6.92
C ARG A 32 -7.88 -9.73 -5.53
N LEU A 33 -8.70 -9.70 -4.49
CA LEU A 33 -8.29 -10.09 -3.15
C LEU A 33 -7.81 -11.54 -3.14
N MET A 34 -6.80 -11.81 -2.33
CA MET A 34 -6.41 -13.17 -1.97
C MET A 34 -7.23 -13.67 -0.78
N ALA A 35 -7.14 -14.97 -0.51
CA ALA A 35 -7.72 -15.61 0.66
C ALA A 35 -6.60 -16.41 1.36
N PRO A 36 -5.65 -15.73 2.00
CA PRO A 36 -4.55 -16.41 2.70
C PRO A 36 -5.06 -17.19 3.92
N ASP A 37 -4.31 -18.22 4.30
CA ASP A 37 -4.59 -18.98 5.51
C ASP A 37 -4.43 -18.12 6.76
N LYS A 38 -5.28 -18.33 7.76
CA LYS A 38 -5.18 -17.62 9.04
C LYS A 38 -4.04 -18.21 9.86
N LEU A 39 -3.15 -17.34 10.32
CA LEU A 39 -2.08 -17.69 11.24
C LEU A 39 -2.48 -17.32 12.67
N ASN A 40 -1.99 -18.08 13.65
CA ASN A 40 -2.22 -17.81 15.07
C ASN A 40 -0.99 -17.10 15.66
N ALA A 41 -1.11 -15.82 15.99
CA ALA A 41 -0.01 -15.02 16.54
C ALA A 41 0.66 -15.67 17.77
N ALA A 42 -0.11 -16.34 18.64
CA ALA A 42 0.43 -17.00 19.83
C ALA A 42 1.35 -18.18 19.50
N ALA A 43 1.23 -18.78 18.30
CA ALA A 43 2.13 -19.83 17.84
C ALA A 43 3.45 -19.28 17.28
N PHE A 44 3.54 -17.96 17.09
CA PHE A 44 4.67 -17.26 16.45
C PHE A 44 5.21 -16.12 17.33
N SER A 45 5.09 -16.23 18.66
CA SER A 45 5.64 -15.22 19.58
C SER A 45 7.16 -15.21 19.53
N ALA A 46 7.78 -14.03 19.53
CA ALA A 46 9.24 -13.87 19.58
C ALA A 46 9.64 -12.76 20.56
N SER A 47 10.89 -12.82 21.05
CA SER A 47 11.44 -11.77 21.91
C SER A 47 11.52 -10.44 21.15
N GLY A 48 11.31 -9.33 21.87
CA GLY A 48 11.36 -7.99 21.30
C GLY A 48 10.13 -7.56 20.49
N LEU A 49 9.13 -8.44 20.30
CA LEU A 49 7.85 -8.10 19.66
C LEU A 49 6.77 -7.72 20.68
N PRO A 50 5.75 -6.93 20.27
CA PRO A 50 4.56 -6.71 21.09
C PRO A 50 3.86 -8.02 21.43
N SER A 51 3.44 -8.17 22.69
CA SER A 51 2.97 -9.46 23.24
C SER A 51 1.76 -10.10 22.54
N ARG A 52 1.00 -9.32 21.76
CA ARG A 52 -0.19 -9.79 21.03
C ARG A 52 0.08 -10.10 19.56
N PHE A 53 1.28 -9.81 19.08
CA PHE A 53 1.70 -10.08 17.71
C PHE A 53 2.70 -11.23 17.67
N GLY A 54 2.81 -11.86 16.52
CA GLY A 54 3.84 -12.86 16.23
C GLY A 54 4.62 -12.50 14.97
N ASP A 55 5.57 -13.35 14.63
CA ASP A 55 6.38 -13.27 13.42
C ASP A 55 6.80 -14.68 12.99
N THR A 56 6.56 -15.02 11.74
CA THR A 56 6.90 -16.36 11.20
C THR A 56 8.40 -16.53 10.92
N ALA A 57 9.15 -15.44 10.84
CA ALA A 57 10.60 -15.41 10.64
C ALA A 57 11.21 -14.23 11.41
N PRO A 58 11.16 -14.25 12.75
CA PRO A 58 11.56 -13.11 13.56
C PRO A 58 13.05 -12.80 13.42
N HIS A 59 13.37 -11.52 13.45
CA HIS A 59 14.74 -11.08 13.75
C HIS A 59 15.01 -11.15 15.25
N GLU A 60 16.19 -11.63 15.62
CA GLU A 60 16.68 -11.63 16.99
C GLU A 60 17.17 -10.23 17.36
N TRP A 61 16.32 -9.46 18.02
CA TRP A 61 16.60 -8.07 18.40
C TRP A 61 17.53 -7.97 19.62
N ASP A 62 18.49 -7.04 19.57
CA ASP A 62 19.29 -6.58 20.71
C ASP A 62 19.13 -5.06 20.89
N GLY A 63 19.12 -4.58 22.14
CA GLY A 63 18.98 -3.15 22.44
C GLY A 63 17.59 -2.55 22.12
N LEU A 64 17.51 -1.72 21.09
CA LEU A 64 16.28 -1.00 20.72
C LEU A 64 15.34 -1.91 19.92
N VAL A 65 14.35 -2.48 20.60
CA VAL A 65 13.44 -3.48 20.04
C VAL A 65 12.03 -2.92 19.74
N PRO A 66 11.26 -3.53 18.81
CA PRO A 66 9.91 -3.09 18.48
C PRO A 66 8.98 -2.94 19.70
N ALA A 67 9.08 -3.84 20.68
CA ALA A 67 8.25 -3.83 21.90
C ALA A 67 8.46 -2.61 22.82
N LEU A 68 9.50 -1.79 22.59
CA LEU A 68 9.69 -0.53 23.33
C LEU A 68 8.75 0.58 22.85
N TYR A 69 8.15 0.43 21.67
CA TYR A 69 7.17 1.35 21.14
C TYR A 69 5.77 0.98 21.63
N SER A 70 4.90 1.98 21.84
CA SER A 70 3.56 1.75 22.40
C SER A 70 2.44 1.74 21.36
N VAL A 71 2.72 2.27 20.16
CA VAL A 71 1.71 2.47 19.12
C VAL A 71 2.14 1.70 17.90
N HIS A 72 1.39 0.63 17.61
CA HIS A 72 1.65 -0.24 16.49
C HIS A 72 0.53 -0.20 15.47
N GLY A 73 0.88 -0.38 14.22
CA GLY A 73 -0.06 -0.46 13.11
C GLY A 73 0.37 -1.50 12.10
N ILE A 74 -0.44 -1.67 11.07
CA ILE A 74 -0.14 -2.57 9.95
C ILE A 74 -0.14 -1.79 8.65
N ASP A 75 0.51 -2.35 7.65
CA ASP A 75 0.20 -2.00 6.28
C ASP A 75 -0.14 -3.27 5.48
N ALA A 76 -1.07 -3.14 4.55
CA ALA A 76 -1.62 -4.29 3.85
C ALA A 76 -2.07 -3.93 2.44
N ALA A 77 -2.12 -4.95 1.60
CA ALA A 77 -2.62 -4.87 0.23
C ALA A 77 -3.62 -6.01 -0.01
N ARG A 78 -3.94 -6.31 -1.27
CA ARG A 78 -4.82 -7.43 -1.63
C ARG A 78 -4.39 -8.80 -1.10
N TYR A 79 -3.11 -8.96 -0.75
CA TYR A 79 -2.52 -10.23 -0.32
C TYR A 79 -3.07 -10.71 1.02
N GLN A 80 -3.39 -9.79 1.93
CA GLN A 80 -3.94 -10.10 3.26
C GLN A 80 -5.45 -10.42 3.23
N GLY A 81 -6.09 -10.31 2.08
CA GLY A 81 -7.52 -10.61 1.89
C GLY A 81 -8.43 -9.66 2.67
N VAL A 82 -9.53 -10.20 3.21
CA VAL A 82 -10.47 -9.46 4.06
C VAL A 82 -9.99 -9.51 5.50
N ILE A 83 -9.83 -8.35 6.12
CA ILE A 83 -9.33 -8.21 7.49
C ILE A 83 -10.51 -8.09 8.47
N ASP A 84 -10.47 -8.88 9.55
CA ASP A 84 -11.34 -8.68 10.71
C ASP A 84 -10.77 -7.55 11.58
N TRP A 85 -11.21 -6.33 11.26
CA TRP A 85 -10.73 -5.10 11.89
C TRP A 85 -11.08 -4.98 13.37
N SER A 86 -12.19 -5.55 13.83
CA SER A 86 -12.54 -5.58 15.25
C SER A 86 -11.54 -6.43 16.03
N THR A 87 -11.22 -7.61 15.50
CA THR A 87 -10.20 -8.47 16.11
C THR A 87 -8.81 -7.82 16.05
N ALA A 88 -8.43 -7.22 14.92
CA ALA A 88 -7.14 -6.53 14.76
C ALA A 88 -7.01 -5.34 15.73
N ARG A 89 -8.06 -4.52 15.86
CA ARG A 89 -8.11 -3.41 16.81
C ARG A 89 -7.92 -3.90 18.25
N ASN A 90 -8.65 -4.94 18.65
CA ASN A 90 -8.55 -5.52 19.99
C ASN A 90 -7.18 -6.17 20.25
N ALA A 91 -6.46 -6.57 19.20
CA ALA A 91 -5.10 -7.08 19.30
C ALA A 91 -4.04 -5.96 19.44
N GLY A 92 -4.41 -4.70 19.25
CA GLY A 92 -3.50 -3.55 19.41
C GLY A 92 -3.22 -2.76 18.15
N VAL A 93 -3.83 -3.08 17.00
CA VAL A 93 -3.68 -2.30 15.78
C VAL A 93 -4.26 -0.89 15.99
N SER A 94 -3.38 0.10 15.91
CA SER A 94 -3.66 1.51 16.22
C SER A 94 -3.74 2.42 15.01
N PHE A 95 -3.24 1.97 13.87
CA PHE A 95 -3.35 2.63 12.58
C PHE A 95 -3.17 1.60 11.45
N ALA A 96 -3.61 1.95 10.25
CA ALA A 96 -3.30 1.16 9.06
C ALA A 96 -3.10 2.00 7.81
N TRP A 97 -2.09 1.65 7.00
CA TRP A 97 -2.00 2.10 5.61
C TRP A 97 -2.32 0.96 4.66
N LEU A 98 -3.22 1.19 3.72
CA LEU A 98 -3.68 0.18 2.78
C LEU A 98 -3.29 0.55 1.36
N LYS A 99 -2.76 -0.41 0.60
CA LYS A 99 -2.44 -0.19 -0.80
C LYS A 99 -3.70 0.19 -1.55
N ALA A 100 -3.67 1.31 -2.25
CA ALA A 100 -4.79 1.73 -3.08
C ALA A 100 -4.47 1.67 -4.57
N THR A 101 -3.30 2.18 -4.96
CA THR A 101 -2.91 2.27 -6.37
C THR A 101 -1.42 2.03 -6.55
N GLU A 102 -1.05 1.71 -7.78
CA GLU A 102 0.32 1.50 -8.22
C GLU A 102 0.46 2.02 -9.66
N GLY A 103 1.51 2.79 -9.93
CA GLY A 103 1.72 3.40 -11.24
C GLY A 103 0.56 4.28 -11.70
N GLY A 104 0.23 4.24 -12.99
CA GLY A 104 -0.83 5.07 -13.58
C GLY A 104 -2.11 4.31 -13.97
N ASP A 105 -2.19 3.02 -13.63
CA ASP A 105 -3.13 2.09 -14.28
C ASP A 105 -3.55 0.88 -13.41
N HIS A 106 -3.01 0.73 -12.19
CA HIS A 106 -3.34 -0.38 -11.30
C HIS A 106 -4.06 0.08 -10.03
N ILE A 107 -5.11 -0.66 -9.67
CA ILE A 107 -5.86 -0.49 -8.42
C ILE A 107 -5.71 -1.75 -7.58
N ASP A 108 -5.37 -1.57 -6.31
CA ASP A 108 -5.43 -2.64 -5.34
C ASP A 108 -6.83 -2.70 -4.70
N PRO A 109 -7.55 -3.84 -4.83
CA PRO A 109 -8.90 -3.98 -4.27
C PRO A 109 -8.94 -3.94 -2.74
N GLY A 110 -7.80 -4.17 -2.07
CA GLY A 110 -7.64 -4.20 -0.63
C GLY A 110 -8.09 -2.92 0.04
N PHE A 111 -7.75 -1.74 -0.52
CA PHE A 111 -8.19 -0.47 0.05
C PHE A 111 -9.71 -0.33 0.09
N VAL A 112 -10.39 -0.54 -1.04
CA VAL A 112 -11.85 -0.40 -1.13
C VAL A 112 -12.56 -1.40 -0.21
N THR A 113 -12.04 -2.61 -0.10
CA THR A 113 -12.62 -3.62 0.79
C THR A 113 -12.38 -3.34 2.27
N ASN A 114 -11.17 -2.97 2.66
CA ASN A 114 -10.77 -2.96 4.05
C ASN A 114 -10.89 -1.59 4.73
N ALA A 115 -10.77 -0.47 4.01
CA ALA A 115 -10.81 0.86 4.62
C ALA A 115 -12.13 1.16 5.38
N PRO A 116 -13.34 0.82 4.88
CA PRO A 116 -14.57 1.01 5.65
C PRO A 116 -14.62 0.21 6.96
N GLY A 117 -14.07 -1.01 6.95
CA GLY A 117 -13.98 -1.87 8.13
C GLY A 117 -13.03 -1.31 9.18
N ALA A 118 -11.86 -0.82 8.76
CA ALA A 118 -10.90 -0.15 9.63
C ALA A 118 -11.52 1.07 10.34
N ARG A 119 -12.15 1.96 9.56
CA ARG A 119 -12.84 3.15 10.11
C ARG A 119 -13.91 2.76 11.13
N SER A 120 -14.75 1.78 10.80
CA SER A 120 -15.84 1.32 11.68
C SER A 120 -15.32 0.70 12.98
N ALA A 121 -14.15 0.06 12.96
CA ALA A 121 -13.48 -0.47 14.14
C ALA A 121 -12.69 0.59 14.94
N GLY A 122 -12.69 1.85 14.49
CA GLY A 122 -11.93 2.93 15.14
C GLY A 122 -10.42 2.85 14.90
N VAL A 123 -9.98 2.19 13.83
CA VAL A 123 -8.59 2.20 13.35
C VAL A 123 -8.45 3.33 12.32
N PRO A 124 -7.70 4.41 12.60
CA PRO A 124 -7.34 5.42 11.61
C PRO A 124 -6.69 4.74 10.40
N VAL A 125 -7.18 5.06 9.21
CA VAL A 125 -6.74 4.42 7.96
C VAL A 125 -6.25 5.46 6.96
N GLY A 126 -5.20 5.14 6.22
CA GLY A 126 -4.73 5.89 5.06
C GLY A 126 -4.52 4.99 3.85
N ALA A 127 -4.34 5.61 2.69
CA ALA A 127 -3.99 4.91 1.45
C ALA A 127 -2.51 5.13 1.11
N TYR A 128 -1.86 4.12 0.53
CA TYR A 128 -0.53 4.29 -0.06
C TYR A 128 -0.51 4.04 -1.57
N HIS A 129 0.43 4.70 -2.23
CA HIS A 129 0.70 4.62 -3.67
C HIS A 129 2.07 4.01 -3.93
N PHE A 130 2.12 2.87 -4.63
CA PHE A 130 3.39 2.30 -5.06
C PHE A 130 3.87 2.98 -6.35
N TYR A 131 4.96 3.75 -6.26
CA TYR A 131 5.40 4.65 -7.32
C TYR A 131 6.29 3.97 -8.37
N TYR A 132 6.16 4.39 -9.64
CA TYR A 132 7.01 3.96 -10.74
C TYR A 132 7.55 5.13 -11.58
N PHE A 133 8.87 5.16 -11.79
CA PHE A 133 9.55 6.17 -12.62
C PHE A 133 9.26 6.06 -14.13
N CYS A 134 8.49 5.05 -14.57
CA CYS A 134 8.04 4.92 -15.98
C CYS A 134 6.76 5.69 -16.27
N ARG A 135 6.28 6.47 -15.31
CA ARG A 135 5.13 7.37 -15.38
C ARG A 135 5.54 8.71 -14.75
N THR A 136 4.87 9.79 -15.16
CA THR A 136 5.11 11.09 -14.56
C THR A 136 4.51 11.19 -13.15
N PRO A 137 5.02 12.08 -12.27
CA PRO A 137 4.38 12.38 -11.00
C PRO A 137 2.90 12.78 -11.15
N GLU A 138 2.58 13.58 -12.18
CA GLU A 138 1.22 14.07 -12.44
C GLU A 138 0.25 12.95 -12.79
N GLU A 139 0.64 12.02 -13.65
CA GLU A 139 -0.18 10.87 -14.02
C GLU A 139 -0.50 10.01 -12.80
N GLN A 140 0.51 9.73 -11.97
CA GLN A 140 0.38 8.90 -10.78
C GLN A 140 -0.45 9.60 -9.69
N ALA A 141 -0.21 10.90 -9.44
CA ALA A 141 -0.99 11.67 -8.47
C ALA A 141 -2.46 11.74 -8.90
N LYS A 142 -2.73 12.02 -10.19
CA LYS A 142 -4.08 12.00 -10.74
C LYS A 142 -4.73 10.63 -10.57
N TRP A 143 -3.99 9.56 -10.85
CA TRP A 143 -4.47 8.19 -10.67
C TRP A 143 -4.84 7.89 -9.22
N PHE A 144 -3.99 8.29 -8.27
CA PHE A 144 -4.26 8.13 -6.84
C PHE A 144 -5.53 8.90 -6.42
N MET A 145 -5.62 10.20 -6.73
CA MET A 145 -6.75 11.05 -6.37
C MET A 145 -8.08 10.62 -6.99
N GLN A 146 -8.06 9.98 -8.18
CA GLN A 146 -9.26 9.45 -8.81
C GLN A 146 -9.80 8.19 -8.13
N ASN A 147 -8.95 7.44 -7.41
CA ASN A 147 -9.29 6.13 -6.86
C ASN A 147 -9.30 6.09 -5.33
N VAL A 148 -8.73 7.10 -4.68
CA VAL A 148 -8.75 7.27 -3.23
C VAL A 148 -9.63 8.49 -2.91
N PRO A 149 -10.76 8.32 -2.21
CA PRO A 149 -11.59 9.44 -1.83
C PRO A 149 -10.91 10.25 -0.73
N HIS A 150 -11.05 11.57 -0.79
CA HIS A 150 -10.75 12.44 0.34
C HIS A 150 -11.83 12.23 1.42
N VAL A 151 -11.45 11.61 2.54
CA VAL A 151 -12.35 11.35 3.67
C VAL A 151 -11.79 12.08 4.89
N PRO A 152 -12.48 13.13 5.39
CA PRO A 152 -12.04 13.85 6.57
C PRO A 152 -11.79 12.92 7.75
N GLY A 153 -10.63 13.08 8.40
CA GLY A 153 -10.21 12.25 9.52
C GLY A 153 -9.39 11.01 9.15
N ASP A 154 -9.24 10.66 7.87
CA ASP A 154 -8.28 9.64 7.44
C ASP A 154 -6.83 10.10 7.65
N LEU A 155 -5.90 9.15 7.71
CA LEU A 155 -4.46 9.43 7.78
C LEU A 155 -3.97 10.12 6.50
N PRO A 156 -2.81 10.82 6.54
CA PRO A 156 -2.15 11.24 5.32
C PRO A 156 -2.00 10.11 4.30
N PRO A 157 -2.05 10.41 3.00
CA PRO A 157 -1.56 9.49 1.98
C PRO A 157 -0.12 9.08 2.26
N VAL A 158 0.31 7.94 1.70
CA VAL A 158 1.71 7.54 1.68
C VAL A 158 2.22 7.46 0.24
N LEU A 159 3.40 8.04 0.00
CA LEU A 159 4.23 7.70 -1.14
C LEU A 159 5.08 6.49 -0.76
N ASP A 160 4.80 5.34 -1.35
CA ASP A 160 5.66 4.15 -1.26
C ASP A 160 6.66 4.21 -2.43
N ILE A 161 7.93 4.41 -2.08
CA ILE A 161 9.02 4.52 -3.04
C ILE A 161 10.16 3.57 -2.70
N GLU A 162 10.31 2.54 -3.54
CA GLU A 162 11.35 1.53 -3.42
C GLU A 162 11.76 0.94 -4.78
N TRP A 163 12.91 0.24 -4.81
CA TRP A 163 13.32 -0.48 -6.01
C TRP A 163 12.53 -1.77 -6.18
N ASN A 164 11.55 -1.76 -7.08
CA ASN A 164 10.83 -2.98 -7.45
C ASN A 164 11.58 -3.80 -8.50
N HIS A 165 12.38 -4.77 -8.06
CA HIS A 165 13.13 -5.64 -8.96
C HIS A 165 12.26 -6.52 -9.87
N GLN A 166 11.02 -6.80 -9.46
CA GLN A 166 10.07 -7.63 -10.20
C GLN A 166 9.26 -6.84 -11.25
N SER A 167 9.24 -5.51 -11.18
CA SER A 167 8.48 -4.67 -12.11
C SER A 167 9.04 -4.70 -13.53
N SER A 168 8.18 -4.55 -14.53
CA SER A 168 8.59 -4.27 -15.91
C SER A 168 9.14 -2.84 -16.08
N CYS A 169 8.83 -1.93 -15.15
CA CYS A 169 9.46 -0.62 -15.12
C CYS A 169 10.89 -0.73 -14.61
N LYS A 170 11.86 -0.53 -15.51
CA LYS A 170 13.30 -0.58 -15.20
C LYS A 170 13.98 0.79 -15.15
N ARG A 171 13.22 1.88 -15.31
CA ARG A 171 13.77 3.24 -15.27
C ARG A 171 14.26 3.56 -13.86
N LYS A 172 15.54 3.93 -13.76
CA LYS A 172 16.19 4.45 -12.55
C LYS A 172 16.80 5.82 -12.89
N PRO A 173 16.07 6.94 -12.66
CA PRO A 173 16.62 8.27 -12.88
C PRO A 173 17.79 8.56 -11.92
N ASP A 174 18.52 9.65 -12.16
CA ASP A 174 19.52 10.11 -11.22
C ASP A 174 18.88 10.64 -9.91
N PRO A 175 19.63 10.69 -8.80
CA PRO A 175 19.09 11.08 -7.48
C PRO A 175 18.38 12.43 -7.44
N LEU A 176 18.85 13.44 -8.19
CA LEU A 176 18.22 14.75 -8.21
C LEU A 176 16.85 14.69 -8.90
N THR A 177 16.77 13.97 -10.02
CA THR A 177 15.50 13.72 -10.71
C THR A 177 14.54 12.95 -9.82
N VAL A 178 15.01 11.91 -9.11
CA VAL A 178 14.19 11.14 -8.16
C VAL A 178 13.57 12.04 -7.11
N ARG A 179 14.38 12.83 -6.39
CA ARG A 179 13.89 13.73 -5.34
C ARG A 179 12.93 14.80 -5.89
N SER A 180 13.19 15.32 -7.09
CA SER A 180 12.32 16.29 -7.76
C SER A 180 10.94 15.69 -8.11
N GLU A 181 10.92 14.47 -8.65
CA GLU A 181 9.68 13.78 -9.00
C GLU A 181 8.86 13.40 -7.75
N MET A 182 9.54 12.93 -6.70
CA MET A 182 8.91 12.65 -5.40
C MET A 182 8.29 13.92 -4.80
N ALA A 183 9.04 15.02 -4.74
CA ALA A 183 8.53 16.30 -4.21
C ALA A 183 7.31 16.78 -5.01
N ARG A 184 7.31 16.60 -6.33
CA ARG A 184 6.17 16.94 -7.18
C ARG A 184 4.93 16.11 -6.83
N PHE A 185 5.07 14.79 -6.70
CA PHE A 185 3.97 13.90 -6.32
C PHE A 185 3.42 14.24 -4.92
N VAL A 186 4.33 14.42 -3.94
CA VAL A 186 3.99 14.75 -2.55
C VAL A 186 3.19 16.05 -2.47
N ASN A 187 3.61 17.10 -3.18
CA ASN A 187 2.90 18.37 -3.19
C ASN A 187 1.51 18.26 -3.83
N LEU A 188 1.38 17.54 -4.95
CA LEU A 188 0.09 17.34 -5.61
C LEU A 188 -0.93 16.63 -4.70
N LEU A 189 -0.49 15.63 -3.95
CA LEU A 189 -1.36 14.98 -2.96
C LEU A 189 -1.61 15.88 -1.74
N GLY A 190 -0.60 16.61 -1.28
CA GLY A 190 -0.72 17.57 -0.18
C GLY A 190 -1.80 18.61 -0.43
N ASP A 191 -1.81 19.19 -1.63
CA ASP A 191 -2.81 20.18 -2.07
C ASP A 191 -4.22 19.57 -2.12
N HIS A 192 -4.35 18.29 -2.46
CA HIS A 192 -5.64 17.62 -2.60
C HIS A 192 -6.25 17.16 -1.27
N TYR A 193 -5.43 16.60 -0.38
CA TYR A 193 -5.87 15.97 0.87
C TYR A 193 -5.69 16.87 2.10
N GLY A 194 -5.17 18.09 1.92
CA GLY A 194 -4.94 19.05 3.01
C GLY A 194 -3.79 18.65 3.96
N THR A 195 -3.03 17.61 3.62
CA THR A 195 -1.95 17.08 4.45
C THR A 195 -0.89 16.42 3.56
N LEU A 196 0.39 16.76 3.78
CA LEU A 196 1.48 16.19 2.99
C LEU A 196 1.60 14.67 3.24
N PRO A 197 1.82 13.86 2.19
CA PRO A 197 2.09 12.45 2.34
C PRO A 197 3.26 12.12 3.27
N VAL A 198 3.17 10.98 3.94
CA VAL A 198 4.32 10.32 4.57
C VAL A 198 5.08 9.56 3.48
N ILE A 199 6.42 9.53 3.53
CA ILE A 199 7.25 8.83 2.56
C ILE A 199 7.71 7.51 3.15
N TYR A 200 7.20 6.40 2.62
CA TYR A 200 7.74 5.08 2.89
C TYR A 200 8.93 4.79 1.96
N THR A 201 10.02 4.25 2.51
CA THR A 201 11.16 3.84 1.68
C THR A 201 12.01 2.76 2.34
N THR A 202 12.97 2.26 1.56
CA THR A 202 13.84 1.14 1.88
C THR A 202 15.30 1.58 1.98
N PRO A 203 16.17 0.82 2.68
CA PRO A 203 17.50 1.33 2.98
C PRO A 203 18.38 1.59 1.75
N ASP A 204 18.24 0.73 0.73
CA ASP A 204 18.91 0.86 -0.55
C ASP A 204 18.38 2.04 -1.35
N PHE A 205 17.06 2.18 -1.47
CA PHE A 205 16.45 3.29 -2.19
C PHE A 205 16.80 4.64 -1.55
N TYR A 206 16.75 4.71 -0.21
CA TYR A 206 17.11 5.89 0.55
C TYR A 206 18.55 6.33 0.29
N ALA A 207 19.50 5.39 0.37
CA ALA A 207 20.92 5.66 0.19
C ALA A 207 21.26 5.98 -1.28
N ASP A 208 20.72 5.22 -2.23
CA ASP A 208 21.00 5.40 -3.67
C ASP A 208 20.56 6.78 -4.18
N ASN A 209 19.56 7.40 -3.53
CA ASN A 209 18.92 8.63 -3.98
C ASN A 209 19.08 9.81 -3.02
N ASP A 210 20.03 9.74 -2.07
CA ASP A 210 20.27 10.70 -0.98
C ASP A 210 18.99 11.33 -0.40
N LEU A 211 18.04 10.50 0.03
CA LEU A 211 16.73 11.01 0.45
C LEU A 211 16.79 11.92 1.70
N GLY A 212 17.86 11.87 2.50
CA GLY A 212 18.10 12.83 3.59
C GLY A 212 18.27 14.29 3.14
N GLN A 213 18.40 14.55 1.83
CA GLN A 213 18.34 15.90 1.26
C GLN A 213 16.90 16.42 1.11
N MET A 214 15.88 15.59 1.31
CA MET A 214 14.47 15.98 1.27
C MET A 214 14.05 16.60 2.61
N HIS A 215 14.58 17.78 2.91
CA HIS A 215 14.30 18.48 4.16
C HIS A 215 12.80 18.72 4.35
N GLY A 216 12.29 18.40 5.55
CA GLY A 216 10.88 18.53 5.91
C GLY A 216 9.99 17.38 5.42
N ALA A 217 10.56 16.36 4.76
CA ALA A 217 9.86 15.10 4.53
C ALA A 217 9.64 14.37 5.87
N GLU A 218 8.53 13.66 5.95
CA GLU A 218 8.23 12.78 7.08
C GLU A 218 8.40 11.33 6.63
N PHE A 219 9.32 10.60 7.25
CA PHE A 219 9.68 9.25 6.83
C PHE A 219 8.99 8.14 7.62
N TRP A 220 8.56 7.13 6.86
CA TRP A 220 8.26 5.78 7.31
C TRP A 220 9.36 4.85 6.78
N LEU A 221 10.27 4.43 7.66
CA LEU A 221 11.48 3.72 7.24
C LEU A 221 11.32 2.20 7.41
N ARG A 222 11.60 1.44 6.34
CA ARG A 222 11.71 -0.01 6.45
C ARG A 222 13.08 -0.42 6.95
N THR A 223 13.12 -1.21 8.02
CA THR A 223 14.29 -2.02 8.37
C THR A 223 13.85 -3.18 9.26
N VAL A 224 13.99 -4.41 8.76
CA VAL A 224 13.46 -5.62 9.42
C VAL A 224 14.52 -6.40 10.20
N ALA A 225 15.75 -5.88 10.27
CA ALA A 225 16.89 -6.55 10.88
C ALA A 225 17.88 -5.59 11.56
N ALA A 226 17.45 -4.37 11.84
CA ALA A 226 18.19 -3.33 12.56
C ALA A 226 17.24 -2.20 12.96
N HIS A 227 17.53 -1.44 14.01
CA HIS A 227 16.75 -0.26 14.36
C HIS A 227 16.94 0.85 13.30
N PRO A 228 15.95 1.74 13.02
CA PRO A 228 16.09 2.81 12.04
C PRO A 228 17.33 3.68 12.24
N SER A 229 17.70 4.02 13.48
CA SER A 229 18.88 4.84 13.78
C SER A 229 20.21 4.19 13.37
N GLU A 230 20.25 2.86 13.23
CA GLU A 230 21.44 2.14 12.78
C GLU A 230 21.51 2.10 11.26
N ARG A 231 20.36 1.93 10.59
CA ARG A 231 20.29 1.78 9.14
C ARG A 231 20.23 3.12 8.39
N TYR A 232 19.68 4.15 9.04
CA TYR A 232 19.49 5.51 8.53
C TYR A 232 20.10 6.51 9.54
N PRO A 233 21.44 6.55 9.69
CA PRO A 233 22.08 7.32 10.73
C PRO A 233 21.80 8.82 10.59
N GLY A 234 21.25 9.42 11.64
CA GLY A 234 20.94 10.86 11.70
C GLY A 234 19.65 11.29 11.01
N GLU A 235 18.86 10.36 10.47
CA GLU A 235 17.58 10.67 9.85
C GLU A 235 16.44 10.65 10.87
N ASP A 236 15.59 11.68 10.82
CA ASP A 236 14.36 11.72 11.61
C ASP A 236 13.30 10.84 10.96
N TRP A 237 12.56 10.08 11.77
CA TRP A 237 11.52 9.18 11.28
C TRP A 237 10.31 9.19 12.20
N SER A 238 9.13 8.99 11.61
CA SER A 238 7.86 8.91 12.35
C SER A 238 7.34 7.49 12.44
N PHE A 239 7.59 6.66 11.43
CA PHE A 239 7.15 5.28 11.40
C PHE A 239 8.28 4.33 11.03
N TRP A 240 8.22 3.12 11.56
CA TRP A 240 9.18 2.07 11.33
C TRP A 240 8.46 0.79 10.93
N GLN A 241 8.69 0.29 9.72
CA GLN A 241 8.29 -1.07 9.34
C GLN A 241 9.39 -2.04 9.80
N TYR A 242 9.09 -2.84 10.82
CA TYR A 242 10.07 -3.69 11.50
C TYR A 242 9.96 -5.17 11.14
N THR A 243 8.89 -5.57 10.44
CA THR A 243 8.75 -6.93 9.91
C THR A 243 7.81 -6.95 8.71
N GLY A 244 8.09 -7.85 7.76
CA GLY A 244 7.16 -8.24 6.69
C GLY A 244 6.67 -9.69 6.81
N THR A 245 6.98 -10.34 7.93
CA THR A 245 6.62 -11.73 8.24
C THR A 245 5.76 -11.82 9.50
N GLY A 246 5.18 -10.67 9.90
CA GLY A 246 4.37 -10.51 11.07
C GLY A 246 3.04 -11.25 11.02
N VAL A 247 2.52 -11.59 12.21
CA VAL A 247 1.26 -12.29 12.41
C VAL A 247 0.41 -11.48 13.38
N VAL A 248 -0.74 -10.98 12.91
CA VAL A 248 -1.65 -10.14 13.69
C VAL A 248 -3.03 -10.80 13.75
N PRO A 249 -3.62 -10.99 14.95
CA PRO A 249 -4.98 -11.51 15.06
C PRO A 249 -5.97 -10.69 14.21
N GLY A 250 -6.80 -11.37 13.43
CA GLY A 250 -7.77 -10.74 12.52
C GLY A 250 -7.25 -10.51 11.10
N VAL A 251 -5.95 -10.67 10.85
CA VAL A 251 -5.34 -10.61 9.51
C VAL A 251 -5.04 -12.02 9.02
N GLY A 252 -5.30 -12.29 7.73
CA GLY A 252 -4.92 -13.54 7.09
C GLY A 252 -3.49 -13.50 6.56
N GLY A 253 -2.76 -14.60 6.68
CA GLY A 253 -1.36 -14.72 6.27
C GLY A 253 -0.41 -13.83 7.06
N ASN A 254 0.77 -13.61 6.48
CA ASN A 254 1.74 -12.63 6.98
C ASN A 254 1.30 -11.21 6.64
N VAL A 255 1.63 -10.27 7.51
CA VAL A 255 1.37 -8.84 7.34
C VAL A 255 2.54 -8.02 7.84
N ASP A 256 2.75 -6.88 7.20
CA ASP A 256 3.77 -5.93 7.59
C ASP A 256 3.33 -5.22 8.88
N ILE A 257 4.22 -5.15 9.87
CA ILE A 257 3.93 -4.50 11.16
C ILE A 257 4.84 -3.31 11.38
N ASN A 258 4.22 -2.24 11.86
CA ASN A 258 4.80 -0.93 11.99
C ASN A 258 4.74 -0.44 13.43
N ALA A 259 5.71 0.38 13.82
CA ALA A 259 5.71 1.16 15.05
C ALA A 259 5.71 2.66 14.73
N PHE A 260 4.98 3.45 15.49
CA PHE A 260 5.14 4.90 15.52
C PHE A 260 6.27 5.27 16.49
N GLY A 261 7.19 6.12 16.06
CA GLY A 261 8.45 6.45 16.76
C GLY A 261 8.30 7.31 18.02
N GLY A 262 7.09 7.46 18.56
CA GLY A 262 6.79 8.37 19.66
C GLY A 262 5.93 7.75 20.77
N SER A 263 5.69 8.55 21.81
CA SER A 263 4.79 8.20 22.91
C SER A 263 3.31 8.26 22.49
N PRO A 264 2.38 7.65 23.25
CA PRO A 264 0.94 7.76 23.02
C PRO A 264 0.41 9.22 22.94
N GLU A 265 0.99 10.14 23.71
CA GLU A 265 0.64 11.56 23.69
C GLU A 265 1.10 12.23 22.39
N SER A 266 2.31 11.91 21.93
CA SER A 266 2.81 12.41 20.65
C SER A 266 2.04 11.83 19.46
N TRP A 267 1.57 10.58 19.56
CA TRP A 267 0.67 9.96 18.59
C TRP A 267 -0.66 10.71 18.47
N SER A 268 -1.26 11.07 19.60
CA SER A 268 -2.53 11.81 19.62
C SER A 268 -2.37 13.22 19.03
N ARG A 269 -1.24 13.89 19.29
CA ARG A 269 -0.89 15.17 18.65
C ARG A 269 -0.67 15.01 17.15
N TRP A 270 0.08 13.99 16.74
CA TRP A 270 0.35 13.68 15.34
C TRP A 270 -0.95 13.43 14.58
N LEU A 271 -1.84 12.57 15.09
CA LEU A 271 -3.15 12.30 14.48
C LEU A 271 -3.98 13.59 14.32
N SER A 272 -4.00 14.43 15.35
CA SER A 272 -4.79 15.67 15.33
C SER A 272 -4.26 16.68 14.31
N ALA A 273 -2.95 16.68 14.06
CA ALA A 273 -2.29 17.60 13.15
C ALA A 273 -2.25 17.09 11.70
N ARG A 274 -2.25 15.78 11.48
CA ARG A 274 -1.91 15.19 10.17
C ARG A 274 -3.09 14.57 9.44
N ARG A 275 -4.23 14.35 10.09
CA ARG A 275 -5.42 13.81 9.41
C ARG A 275 -5.88 14.72 8.26
N GLN A 276 -6.44 14.09 7.24
CA GLN A 276 -7.08 14.78 6.12
C GLN A 276 -8.20 15.69 6.64
N SER A 277 -8.26 16.92 6.12
CA SER A 277 -9.16 18.00 6.58
C SER A 277 -10.38 18.17 5.71
#